data_AF-A0A1H9NKW6-F1
#
_entry.id   AF-A0A1H9NKW6-F1
#
_cell.length_a   1.000
_cell.length_b   1.000
_cell.length_c   1.000
_cell.angle_alpha   90.00
_cell.angle_beta   90.00
_cell.angle_gamma   90.00
#
_symmetry.space_group_name_H-M   'P 1'
#
loop_
_entity.id
_entity.type
_entity.pdbx_description
1 polymer ?
#
loop_
_entity_poly.entity_id
_entity_poly.type
_entity_poly.pdbx_seq_one_letter_code
_entity_poly.pdbx_strand_id
1 'polypeptide(L)'
;METDFDDDPSSNLHGWPLAKYRYTITSVKETLFNLFLSYKIERAVKPGYELDNVYALTAITEEPVDPGALSVSIAPEKLGYLLAKKTESLRRADLLEVTPSELSSLIKERLSANYLYNLRFEDARNQSFFNIMLELPTIDGGLVRLLTALEYMPASKELRVVTMF
;
A
#
# COMPACT_ATOMS: atom_id res chain seq x y z
N MET A 1 2.59 -18.76 -22.18
CA MET A 1 3.12 -20.13 -22.29
C MET A 1 2.08 -20.98 -21.60
N GLU A 2 1.33 -21.79 -22.32
CA GLU A 2 0.41 -22.75 -21.70
C GLU A 2 1.24 -23.70 -20.84
N THR A 3 0.97 -23.74 -19.55
CA THR A 3 1.58 -24.70 -18.63
C THR A 3 0.66 -25.91 -18.53
N ASP A 4 1.01 -26.96 -19.28
CA ASP A 4 0.58 -28.35 -19.09
C ASP A 4 1.10 -28.88 -17.74
N PHE A 5 0.54 -28.39 -16.63
CA PHE A 5 0.62 -29.15 -15.39
C PHE A 5 -0.59 -30.07 -15.36
N ASP A 6 -0.33 -31.38 -15.24
CA ASP A 6 -1.34 -32.38 -14.91
C ASP A 6 -2.25 -31.85 -13.79
N ASP A 7 -3.55 -32.11 -13.90
CA ASP A 7 -4.60 -31.78 -12.93
C ASP A 7 -4.36 -32.48 -11.56
N ASP A 8 -3.27 -32.17 -10.86
CA ASP A 8 -3.09 -32.47 -9.44
C ASP A 8 -3.42 -31.21 -8.62
N PRO A 9 -4.67 -31.06 -8.15
CA PRO A 9 -5.17 -29.79 -7.68
C PRO A 9 -4.73 -29.48 -6.25
N SER A 10 -3.79 -30.19 -5.61
CA SER A 10 -3.48 -29.95 -4.17
C SER A 10 -2.12 -30.48 -3.72
N SER A 11 -1.07 -30.32 -4.53
CA SER A 11 0.27 -30.80 -4.17
C SER A 11 1.06 -29.83 -3.31
N ASN A 12 1.87 -30.37 -2.39
CA ASN A 12 2.75 -29.60 -1.53
C ASN A 12 4.08 -29.28 -2.25
N LEU A 13 4.06 -28.26 -3.10
CA LEU A 13 5.21 -27.89 -3.94
C LEU A 13 6.49 -27.58 -3.15
N HIS A 14 6.37 -27.15 -1.89
CA HIS A 14 7.51 -26.72 -1.06
C HIS A 14 7.91 -27.73 0.03
N GLY A 15 7.25 -28.89 0.10
CA GLY A 15 7.59 -29.96 1.05
C GLY A 15 7.35 -29.61 2.53
N TRP A 16 6.52 -28.61 2.82
CA TRP A 16 6.25 -28.18 4.20
C TRP A 16 5.47 -29.24 4.99
N PRO A 17 5.68 -29.39 6.30
CA PRO A 17 4.99 -30.41 7.12
C PRO A 17 3.53 -30.03 7.44
N LEU A 18 2.74 -29.59 6.45
CA LEU A 18 1.39 -29.04 6.62
C LEU A 18 0.39 -30.05 7.22
N ALA A 19 0.48 -31.32 6.82
CA ALA A 19 -0.35 -32.40 7.37
C ALA A 19 -0.12 -32.63 8.87
N LYS A 20 1.10 -32.41 9.37
CA LYS A 20 1.42 -32.49 10.81
C LYS A 20 0.62 -31.50 11.65
N TYR A 21 0.26 -30.37 11.05
CA TYR A 21 -0.48 -29.29 11.69
C TYR A 21 -1.96 -29.26 11.27
N ARG A 22 -2.46 -30.33 10.65
CA ARG A 22 -3.87 -30.48 10.21
C ARG A 22 -4.31 -29.45 9.16
N TYR A 23 -3.37 -28.86 8.42
CA TYR A 23 -3.70 -28.04 7.26
C TYR A 23 -3.99 -28.93 6.05
N THR A 24 -5.01 -28.56 5.28
CA THR A 24 -5.34 -29.17 3.99
C THR A 24 -4.83 -28.25 2.89
N ILE A 25 -4.16 -28.81 1.89
CA ILE A 25 -3.70 -28.07 0.72
C ILE A 25 -4.83 -28.08 -0.29
N THR A 26 -5.13 -26.91 -0.86
CA THR A 26 -6.13 -26.74 -1.92
C THR A 26 -5.57 -25.78 -2.95
N SER A 27 -5.46 -26.19 -4.22
CA SER A 27 -5.12 -25.27 -5.31
C SER A 27 -6.35 -24.49 -5.76
N VAL A 28 -6.11 -23.36 -6.41
CA VAL A 28 -7.13 -22.58 -7.11
C VAL A 28 -6.70 -22.44 -8.56
N LYS A 29 -7.65 -22.55 -9.50
CA LYS A 29 -7.34 -22.38 -10.93
C LYS A 29 -6.72 -21.01 -11.16
N GLU A 30 -5.64 -20.95 -11.94
CA GLU A 30 -4.94 -19.69 -12.22
C GLU A 30 -5.88 -18.62 -12.80
N THR A 31 -6.79 -18.99 -13.69
CA THR A 31 -7.79 -18.05 -14.24
C THR A 31 -8.71 -17.48 -13.17
N LEU A 32 -9.14 -18.30 -12.20
CA LEU A 32 -9.98 -17.84 -11.09
C LEU A 32 -9.17 -16.98 -10.11
N PHE A 33 -7.92 -17.37 -9.86
CA PHE A 33 -6.99 -16.54 -9.09
C PHE A 33 -6.84 -15.16 -9.75
N ASN A 34 -6.49 -15.13 -11.03
CA ASN A 34 -6.30 -13.91 -11.78
C ASN A 34 -7.55 -13.04 -11.82
N LEU A 35 -8.73 -13.63 -12.00
CA LEU A 35 -9.97 -12.86 -12.10
C LEU A 35 -10.46 -12.30 -10.76
N PHE A 36 -10.30 -13.06 -9.66
CA PHE A 36 -10.97 -12.75 -8.39
C PHE A 36 -10.03 -12.48 -7.20
N LEU A 37 -8.79 -12.99 -7.23
CA LEU A 37 -7.88 -13.01 -6.08
C LEU A 37 -6.55 -12.31 -6.35
N SER A 38 -6.15 -12.12 -7.61
CA SER A 38 -4.91 -11.43 -7.97
C SER A 38 -5.01 -9.93 -7.70
N TYR A 39 -6.22 -9.39 -7.81
CA TYR A 39 -6.50 -8.01 -7.51
C TYR A 39 -7.08 -7.91 -6.10
N LYS A 40 -6.36 -7.22 -5.22
CA LYS A 40 -6.88 -6.83 -3.92
C LYS A 40 -7.99 -5.79 -4.15
N ILE A 41 -9.24 -6.18 -3.93
CA ILE A 41 -10.39 -5.27 -4.08
C ILE A 41 -10.22 -4.12 -3.09
N GLU A 42 -10.03 -2.91 -3.61
CA GLU A 42 -10.04 -1.67 -2.83
C GLU A 42 -11.35 -1.60 -2.05
N ARG A 43 -11.26 -1.59 -0.72
CA ARG A 43 -12.40 -1.37 0.17
C ARG A 43 -12.09 -0.16 1.03
N ALA A 44 -13.09 0.68 1.26
CA ALA A 44 -13.02 1.58 2.41
C ALA A 44 -12.81 0.71 3.66
N VAL A 45 -11.71 0.89 4.38
CA VAL A 45 -11.49 0.18 5.65
C VAL A 45 -12.66 0.59 6.55
N LYS A 46 -13.55 -0.37 6.81
CA LYS A 46 -14.65 -0.15 7.74
C LYS A 46 -14.06 -0.06 9.15
N PRO A 47 -14.60 0.82 10.01
CA PRO A 47 -14.22 0.87 11.41
C PRO A 47 -14.22 -0.53 12.02
N GLY A 48 -13.10 -0.96 12.60
CA GLY A 48 -12.89 -2.29 13.18
C GLY A 48 -12.03 -3.25 12.34
N TYR A 49 -11.55 -2.85 11.16
CA TYR A 49 -10.66 -3.64 10.31
C TYR A 49 -9.26 -3.02 10.11
N GLU A 50 -8.90 -2.01 10.90
CA GLU A 50 -7.61 -1.33 10.86
C GLU A 50 -6.45 -2.25 11.26
N LEU A 51 -6.75 -3.34 11.96
CA LEU A 51 -5.80 -4.38 12.38
C LEU A 51 -5.05 -5.00 11.18
N ASP A 52 -5.70 -5.10 10.02
CA ASP A 52 -5.09 -5.60 8.80
C ASP A 52 -3.91 -4.72 8.37
N ASN A 53 -4.02 -3.40 8.56
CA ASN A 53 -2.96 -2.46 8.22
C ASN A 53 -1.80 -2.53 9.22
N VAL A 54 -2.09 -2.78 10.50
CA VAL A 54 -1.06 -3.05 11.52
C VAL A 54 -0.25 -4.29 11.13
N TYR A 55 -0.93 -5.39 10.79
CA TYR A 55 -0.24 -6.61 10.38
C TYR A 55 0.56 -6.45 9.10
N ALA A 56 -0.01 -5.76 8.10
CA ALA A 56 0.68 -5.49 6.85
C ALA A 56 1.97 -4.70 7.08
N LEU A 57 1.92 -3.61 7.85
CA LEU A 57 3.12 -2.82 8.13
C LEU A 57 4.13 -3.62 8.96
N THR A 58 3.66 -4.37 9.96
CA THR A 58 4.51 -5.25 10.80
C THR A 58 5.25 -6.30 9.96
N ALA A 59 4.71 -6.73 8.82
CA ALA A 59 5.40 -7.70 7.95
C ALA A 59 6.69 -7.14 7.31
N ILE A 60 6.85 -5.82 7.28
CA ILE A 60 8.04 -5.15 6.75
C ILE A 60 8.77 -4.30 7.80
N THR A 61 8.42 -4.43 9.08
CA THR A 61 9.06 -3.70 10.18
C THR A 61 9.46 -4.64 11.31
N GLU A 62 10.50 -4.29 12.06
CA GLU A 62 10.99 -5.14 13.16
C GLU A 62 10.02 -5.18 14.35
N GLU A 63 9.22 -4.13 14.54
CA GLU A 63 8.25 -3.99 15.62
C GLU A 63 6.83 -3.82 15.08
N PRO A 64 5.79 -4.17 15.86
CA PRO A 64 4.41 -3.84 15.52
C PRO A 64 4.19 -2.33 15.49
N VAL A 65 3.70 -1.82 14.36
CA VAL A 65 3.48 -0.38 14.14
C VAL A 65 2.02 -0.14 13.77
N ASP A 66 1.37 0.75 14.51
CA ASP A 66 0.07 1.30 14.13
C ASP A 66 0.27 2.45 13.11
N PRO A 67 -0.21 2.31 11.86
CA PRO A 67 -0.10 3.37 10.86
C PRO A 67 -0.76 4.69 11.29
N GLY A 68 -1.81 4.64 12.10
CA GLY A 68 -2.51 5.84 12.59
C GLY A 68 -1.68 6.66 13.60
N ALA A 69 -0.74 6.00 14.29
CA ALA A 69 0.16 6.65 15.25
C ALA A 69 1.36 7.35 14.59
N LEU A 70 1.58 7.14 13.29
CA LEU A 70 2.72 7.70 12.57
C LEU A 70 2.52 9.18 12.23
N SER A 71 3.60 9.94 12.24
CA SER A 71 3.64 11.26 11.64
C SER A 71 3.88 11.13 10.13
N VAL A 72 3.32 12.03 9.34
CA VAL A 72 3.58 12.12 7.91
C VAL A 72 4.31 13.42 7.66
N SER A 73 5.36 13.38 6.85
CA SER A 73 6.09 14.57 6.44
C SER A 73 6.39 14.56 4.94
N ILE A 74 6.44 15.78 4.40
CA ILE A 74 6.92 16.03 3.06
C ILE A 74 7.88 17.22 3.10
N ALA A 75 9.07 17.01 2.54
CA ALA A 75 10.06 18.08 2.43
C ALA A 75 9.57 19.14 1.43
N PRO A 76 9.67 20.45 1.71
CA PRO A 76 9.21 21.50 0.81
C PRO A 76 9.79 21.40 -0.61
N GLU A 77 11.08 21.05 -0.72
CA GLU A 77 11.75 20.83 -2.00
C GLU A 77 11.17 19.64 -2.78
N LYS A 78 10.75 18.57 -2.09
CA LYS A 78 10.07 17.43 -2.72
C LYS A 78 8.68 17.81 -3.20
N LEU A 79 7.94 18.61 -2.42
CA LEU A 79 6.64 19.11 -2.84
C LEU A 79 6.76 19.94 -4.12
N GLY A 80 7.75 20.84 -4.19
CA GLY A 80 8.04 21.61 -5.40
C GLY A 80 8.34 20.72 -6.62
N TYR A 81 9.11 19.63 -6.43
CA TYR A 81 9.36 18.65 -7.48
C TYR A 81 8.08 17.94 -7.96
N LEU A 82 7.22 17.52 -7.03
CA LEU A 82 5.97 16.85 -7.35
C LEU A 82 5.04 17.77 -8.16
N LEU A 83 4.89 19.02 -7.73
CA LEU A 83 4.10 20.03 -8.43
C LEU A 83 4.63 20.30 -9.86
N ALA A 84 5.95 20.29 -10.05
CA ALA A 84 6.58 20.55 -11.34
C ALA A 84 6.51 19.38 -12.34
N LYS A 85 6.54 18.13 -11.86
CA LYS A 85 6.62 16.93 -12.72
C LYS A 85 5.30 16.17 -12.85
N LYS A 86 4.35 16.36 -11.93
CA LYS A 86 3.08 15.63 -11.85
C LYS A 86 1.86 16.56 -11.88
N THR A 87 2.03 17.72 -12.52
CA THR A 87 1.11 18.85 -12.51
C THR A 87 -0.31 18.49 -12.90
N GLU A 88 -0.52 17.58 -13.86
CA GLU A 88 -1.87 17.30 -14.38
C GLU A 88 -2.75 16.51 -13.40
N SER A 89 -2.23 15.45 -12.78
CA SER A 89 -2.98 14.68 -11.77
C SER A 89 -3.22 15.51 -10.51
N LEU A 90 -2.22 16.30 -10.08
CA LEU A 90 -2.34 17.19 -8.92
C LEU A 90 -3.29 18.38 -9.19
N ARG A 91 -3.29 18.93 -10.41
CA ARG A 91 -4.25 19.96 -10.85
C ARG A 91 -5.67 19.46 -10.80
N ARG A 92 -5.93 18.27 -11.34
CA ARG A 92 -7.28 17.68 -11.30
C ARG A 92 -7.74 17.41 -9.87
N ALA A 93 -6.81 17.13 -8.97
CA ALA A 93 -7.06 16.93 -7.53
C ALA A 93 -7.19 18.24 -6.72
N ASP A 94 -7.10 19.40 -7.37
CA ASP A 94 -7.06 20.72 -6.71
C ASP A 94 -5.91 20.89 -5.69
N LEU A 95 -4.75 20.28 -5.97
CA LEU A 95 -3.57 20.26 -5.10
C LEU A 95 -2.42 21.15 -5.58
N LEU A 96 -2.64 22.08 -6.52
CA LEU A 96 -1.53 22.90 -7.05
C LEU A 96 -0.94 23.88 -6.04
N GLU A 97 -1.76 24.34 -5.10
CA GLU A 97 -1.36 25.31 -4.06
C GLU A 97 -1.29 24.67 -2.67
N VAL A 98 -1.31 23.32 -2.60
CA VAL A 98 -1.29 22.60 -1.32
C VAL A 98 0.01 22.85 -0.58
N THR A 99 -0.07 23.08 0.72
CA THR A 99 1.10 23.18 1.60
C THR A 99 1.61 21.81 2.02
N PRO A 100 2.88 21.68 2.45
CA PRO A 100 3.40 20.45 3.03
C PRO A 100 2.53 19.90 4.17
N SER A 101 2.02 20.79 5.02
CA SER A 101 1.17 20.43 6.17
C SER A 101 -0.19 19.89 5.74
N GLU A 102 -0.84 20.52 4.75
CA GLU A 102 -2.15 20.08 4.27
C GLU A 102 -2.06 18.72 3.61
N LEU A 103 -1.05 18.51 2.75
CA LEU A 103 -0.86 17.22 2.09
C LEU A 103 -0.49 16.12 3.09
N SER A 104 0.33 16.44 4.10
CA SER A 104 0.67 15.48 5.16
C SER A 104 -0.56 15.07 5.97
N SER A 105 -1.43 16.02 6.32
CA SER A 105 -2.69 15.74 7.02
C SER A 105 -3.63 14.89 6.17
N LEU A 106 -3.77 15.21 4.89
CA LEU A 106 -4.60 14.45 3.94
C LEU A 106 -4.13 13.00 3.81
N ILE A 107 -2.83 12.78 3.67
CA ILE A 107 -2.24 11.43 3.63
C ILE A 107 -2.51 10.71 4.96
N LYS A 108 -2.31 11.41 6.09
CA LYS A 108 -2.48 10.83 7.42
C LYS A 108 -3.90 10.36 7.68
N GLU A 109 -4.91 11.16 7.33
CA GLU A 109 -6.33 10.79 7.46
C GLU A 109 -6.67 9.51 6.67
N ARG A 110 -5.93 9.25 5.60
CA ARG A 110 -6.16 8.11 4.72
C ARG A 110 -5.32 6.88 5.06
N LEU A 111 -4.29 6.99 5.91
CA LEU A 111 -3.39 5.87 6.24
C LEU A 111 -4.11 4.70 6.92
N SER A 112 -4.96 4.97 7.92
CA SER A 112 -5.72 3.92 8.59
C SER A 112 -6.87 3.41 7.74
N ALA A 113 -7.37 4.24 6.82
CA ALA A 113 -8.54 3.97 5.98
C ALA A 113 -8.20 3.27 4.64
N ASN A 114 -6.93 3.22 4.27
CA ASN A 114 -6.45 2.67 3.00
C ASN A 114 -5.72 1.36 3.19
N TYR A 115 -5.67 0.59 2.12
CA TYR A 115 -4.74 -0.52 2.02
C TYR A 115 -3.31 -0.06 1.77
N LEU A 116 -2.39 -0.85 2.32
CA LEU A 116 -0.97 -0.77 2.00
C LEU A 116 -0.67 -1.65 0.78
N TYR A 117 0.06 -1.08 -0.17
CA TYR A 117 0.47 -1.69 -1.44
C TYR A 117 1.98 -1.74 -1.55
N ASN A 118 2.49 -2.63 -2.42
CA ASN A 118 3.92 -2.68 -2.79
C ASN A 118 4.87 -2.63 -1.58
N LEU A 119 4.53 -3.40 -0.55
CA LEU A 119 5.34 -3.50 0.65
C LEU A 119 6.73 -4.03 0.28
N ARG A 120 7.76 -3.26 0.60
CA ARG A 120 9.15 -3.57 0.26
C ARG A 120 10.03 -3.20 1.43
N PHE A 121 10.95 -4.08 1.76
CA PHE A 121 12.04 -3.81 2.69
C PHE A 121 13.37 -3.77 1.90
N GLU A 122 14.23 -2.80 2.21
CA GLU A 122 15.56 -2.65 1.62
C GLU A 122 16.63 -2.84 2.70
N ASP A 123 17.15 -4.08 2.78
CA ASP A 123 18.12 -4.52 3.80
C ASP A 123 19.33 -3.59 3.91
N ALA A 124 19.89 -3.15 2.77
CA ALA A 124 21.12 -2.36 2.72
C ALA A 124 21.01 -1.00 3.42
N ARG A 125 19.80 -0.45 3.55
CA ARG A 125 19.53 0.83 4.21
C ARG A 125 18.63 0.69 5.43
N ASN A 126 18.17 -0.51 5.75
CA ASN A 126 17.15 -0.80 6.75
C ASN A 126 15.92 0.12 6.58
N GLN A 127 15.44 0.23 5.33
CA GLN A 127 14.34 1.12 4.96
C GLN A 127 13.13 0.31 4.49
N SER A 128 11.95 0.70 4.96
CA SER A 128 10.69 0.09 4.57
C SER A 128 9.91 1.06 3.69
N PHE A 129 9.36 0.55 2.60
CA PHE A 129 8.58 1.30 1.64
C PHE A 129 7.23 0.62 1.42
N PHE A 130 6.21 1.43 1.21
CA PHE A 130 4.91 0.98 0.79
C PHE A 130 4.17 2.12 0.10
N ASN A 131 3.10 1.78 -0.60
CA ASN A 131 2.25 2.74 -1.27
C ASN A 131 0.85 2.75 -0.65
N ILE A 132 0.18 3.88 -0.75
CA ILE A 132 -1.26 4.01 -0.52
C ILE A 132 -1.93 4.65 -1.74
N MET A 133 -3.22 4.39 -1.92
CA MET A 133 -4.02 5.03 -2.95
C MET A 133 -4.84 6.17 -2.35
N LEU A 134 -4.57 7.42 -2.76
CA LEU A 134 -5.40 8.55 -2.37
C LEU A 134 -6.50 8.75 -3.42
N GLU A 135 -7.75 8.68 -2.99
CA GLU A 135 -8.90 9.04 -3.83
C GLU A 135 -9.39 10.43 -3.45
N LEU A 136 -9.25 11.38 -4.37
CA LEU A 136 -9.59 12.78 -4.16
C LEU A 136 -10.67 13.23 -5.15
N PRO A 137 -11.62 14.07 -4.74
CA PRO A 137 -12.58 14.66 -5.66
C PRO A 137 -11.84 15.54 -6.66
N THR A 138 -12.33 15.56 -7.91
CA THR A 138 -11.83 16.49 -8.91
C THR A 138 -12.66 17.77 -8.95
N ILE A 139 -12.07 18.83 -9.50
CA ILE A 139 -12.76 20.11 -9.75
C ILE A 139 -14.05 19.91 -10.56
N ASP A 140 -14.04 18.94 -11.49
CA ASP A 140 -15.18 18.62 -12.37
C ASP A 140 -16.19 17.62 -11.75
N GLY A 141 -16.07 17.31 -10.45
CA GLY A 141 -17.00 16.41 -9.74
C GLY A 141 -16.74 14.91 -9.92
N GLY A 142 -15.58 14.53 -10.47
CA GLY A 142 -15.12 13.16 -10.58
C GLY A 142 -14.22 12.75 -9.40
N LEU A 143 -13.51 11.64 -9.57
CA LEU A 143 -12.47 11.19 -8.64
C LEU A 143 -11.14 11.04 -9.39
N VAL A 144 -10.07 11.51 -8.77
CA VAL A 144 -8.69 11.21 -9.18
C VAL A 144 -8.04 10.33 -8.15
N ARG A 145 -7.31 9.34 -8.64
CA ARG A 145 -6.55 8.39 -7.84
C ARG A 145 -5.08 8.74 -7.93
N LEU A 146 -4.44 8.95 -6.79
CA LEU A 146 -3.03 9.25 -6.69
C LEU A 146 -2.32 8.13 -5.93
N LEU A 147 -1.39 7.45 -6.58
CA LEU A 147 -0.57 6.44 -5.90
C LEU A 147 0.57 7.14 -5.17
N THR A 148 0.51 7.17 -3.85
CA THR A 148 1.49 7.82 -2.98
C THR A 148 2.45 6.79 -2.42
N ALA A 149 3.73 6.93 -2.75
CA ALA A 149 4.80 6.11 -2.19
C ALA A 149 5.36 6.75 -0.91
N LEU A 150 5.47 5.94 0.14
CA LEU A 150 5.89 6.32 1.48
C LEU A 150 7.10 5.51 1.91
N GLU A 151 8.03 6.18 2.56
CA GLU A 151 9.18 5.60 3.24
C GLU A 151 8.92 5.67 4.75
N TYR A 152 9.01 4.53 5.43
CA TYR A 152 8.90 4.46 6.88
C TYR A 152 10.27 4.59 7.54
N MET A 153 10.35 5.50 8.50
CA MET A 153 11.51 5.80 9.32
C MET A 153 11.27 5.27 10.75
N PRO A 154 11.81 4.09 11.11
CA PRO A 154 11.52 3.47 12.41
C PRO A 154 11.93 4.33 13.61
N ALA A 155 13.13 4.93 13.55
CA ALA A 155 13.70 5.71 14.65
C ALA A 155 12.85 6.94 15.04
N SER A 156 12.18 7.58 14.09
CA SER A 156 11.35 8.77 14.31
C SER A 156 9.85 8.49 14.27
N LYS A 157 9.43 7.24 13.99
CA LYS A 157 8.01 6.87 13.76
C LYS A 157 7.34 7.80 12.74
N GLU A 158 8.06 8.06 11.66
CA GLU A 158 7.70 9.03 10.62
C GLU A 158 7.55 8.34 9.27
N LEU A 159 6.57 8.79 8.47
CA LEU A 159 6.38 8.43 7.08
C LEU A 159 6.77 9.62 6.20
N ARG A 160 7.75 9.41 5.34
CA ARG A 160 8.21 10.43 4.38
C ARG A 160 7.59 10.17 3.03
N VAL A 161 7.01 11.21 2.44
CA VAL A 161 6.52 11.13 1.06
C VAL A 161 7.71 11.03 0.11
N VAL A 162 7.74 9.96 -0.69
CA VAL A 162 8.78 9.72 -1.71
C VAL A 162 8.33 10.30 -3.04
N THR A 163 7.16 9.88 -3.52
CA THR A 163 6.59 10.33 -4.80
C THR A 163 5.09 10.10 -4.85
N MET A 164 4.42 10.77 -5.81
CA MET A 164 2.99 10.59 -6.12
C MET A 164 2.81 10.44 -7.63
N PHE A 165 1.85 9.62 -8.07
CA PHE A 165 1.55 9.36 -9.48
C PHE A 165 0.06 9.52 -9.78
#